data_AF-A0A832C5W7-F1
#
_entry.id   AF-A0A832C5W7-F1
#
_cell.length_a   1.000
_cell.length_b   1.000
_cell.length_c   1.000
_cell.angle_alpha   90.00
_cell.angle_beta   90.00
_cell.angle_gamma   90.00
#
_symmetry.space_group_name_H-M   'P 1'
#
loop_
_entity.id
_entity.type
_entity.pdbx_description
1 polymer ?
#
loop_
_entity_poly.entity_id
_entity_poly.type
_entity_poly.pdbx_seq_one_letter_code
_entity_poly.pdbx_strand_id
1 'polypeptide(L)'
;MYRFHVIVQAADAQGRPVPYWELSFEQAAQRLSGLSRMDVEPDGALLWAGTDASGGPWQVEGTLMDGGATLAYVELKGSCPPAAWDELLRALGWPSQRLVYQLPQQGRWLTESQFRAHAARAPAA
;
A
#
# COMPACT_ATOMS: atom_id res chain seq x y z
N MET A 1 4.91 -14.24 5.11
CA MET A 1 4.87 -13.47 3.85
C MET A 1 3.43 -13.06 3.60
N TYR A 2 3.18 -11.79 3.29
CA TYR A 2 1.90 -11.33 2.78
C TYR A 2 1.87 -11.45 1.26
N ARG A 3 0.68 -11.70 0.71
CA ARG A 3 0.40 -11.66 -0.73
C ARG A 3 -0.91 -10.92 -0.98
N PHE A 4 -0.94 -10.04 -1.97
CA PHE A 4 -2.07 -9.14 -2.14
C PHE A 4 -2.14 -8.54 -3.55
N HIS A 5 -3.35 -8.10 -3.89
CA HIS A 5 -3.66 -7.08 -4.89
C HIS A 5 -4.74 -6.20 -4.27
N VAL A 6 -4.42 -4.95 -3.96
CA VAL A 6 -5.28 -4.07 -3.17
C VAL A 6 -5.32 -2.61 -3.61
N ILE A 7 -6.53 -2.11 -3.47
CA ILE A 7 -7.04 -0.75 -3.26
C ILE A 7 -6.67 -0.06 -1.94
N VAL A 8 -5.56 0.65 -1.75
CA VAL A 8 -5.35 1.38 -0.48
C VAL A 8 -5.97 2.77 -0.55
N GLN A 9 -6.84 3.11 0.41
CA GLN A 9 -7.46 4.43 0.54
C GLN A 9 -7.41 4.94 1.98
N ALA A 10 -7.45 6.27 2.13
CA ALA A 10 -7.74 6.91 3.40
C ALA A 10 -9.12 6.48 3.93
N ALA A 11 -9.25 6.37 5.25
CA ALA A 11 -10.47 5.96 5.91
C ALA A 11 -10.90 6.91 7.03
N ASP A 12 -12.20 7.01 7.27
CA ASP A 12 -12.75 7.69 8.44
C ASP A 12 -12.61 6.85 9.72
N ALA A 13 -13.13 7.37 10.84
CA ALA A 13 -13.11 6.68 12.13
C ALA A 13 -13.93 5.37 12.14
N GLN A 14 -14.83 5.18 11.18
CA GLN A 14 -15.66 3.98 11.01
C GLN A 14 -15.05 3.00 9.99
N GLY A 15 -13.87 3.30 9.44
CA GLY A 15 -13.20 2.45 8.46
C GLY A 15 -13.82 2.52 7.06
N ARG A 16 -14.57 3.58 6.75
CA ARG A 16 -15.14 3.81 5.41
C ARG A 16 -14.15 4.61 4.56
N PRO A 17 -14.02 4.32 3.26
CA PRO A 17 -13.15 5.09 2.38
C PRO A 17 -13.58 6.55 2.31
N VAL A 18 -12.60 7.46 2.35
CA VAL A 18 -12.81 8.90 2.20
C VAL A 18 -11.91 9.43 1.07
N PRO A 19 -12.33 10.50 0.37
CA PRO A 19 -11.60 10.98 -0.81
C PRO A 19 -10.38 11.84 -0.48
N TYR A 20 -10.13 12.13 0.81
CA TYR A 20 -9.06 13.03 1.23
C TYR A 20 -8.02 12.27 2.03
N TRP A 21 -6.82 12.15 1.46
CA TRP A 21 -5.62 11.79 2.20
C TRP A 21 -5.00 13.02 2.84
N GLU A 22 -4.27 12.83 3.93
CA GLU A 22 -3.42 13.90 4.50
C GLU A 22 -2.23 14.26 3.59
N LEU A 23 -1.89 13.40 2.63
CA LEU A 23 -0.76 13.56 1.70
C LEU A 23 -1.24 13.98 0.31
N SER A 24 -0.48 14.85 -0.34
CA SER A 24 -0.53 15.00 -1.80
C SER A 24 0.17 13.83 -2.50
N PHE A 25 -0.04 13.72 -3.81
CA PHE A 25 0.70 12.79 -4.66
C PHE A 25 2.22 12.95 -4.49
N GLU A 26 2.74 14.18 -4.59
CA GLU A 26 4.17 14.48 -4.54
C GLU A 26 4.77 14.14 -3.18
N GLN A 27 4.03 14.40 -2.10
CA GLN A 27 4.47 14.06 -0.75
C GLN A 27 4.54 12.54 -0.56
N ALA A 28 3.56 11.80 -1.06
CA ALA A 28 3.57 10.34 -1.01
C ALA A 28 4.71 9.76 -1.84
N ALA A 29 4.88 10.22 -3.08
CA ALA A 29 5.97 9.81 -3.98
C ALA A 29 7.34 10.08 -3.34
N GLN A 30 7.58 11.30 -2.84
CA GLN A 30 8.83 11.67 -2.18
C GLN A 30 9.16 10.79 -0.97
N ARG A 31 8.16 10.48 -0.12
CA ARG A 31 8.34 9.62 1.05
C ARG A 31 8.64 8.17 0.66
N LEU A 32 7.94 7.65 -0.35
CA LEU A 32 8.16 6.31 -0.87
C LEU A 32 9.55 6.18 -1.51
N SER A 33 9.98 7.16 -2.31
CA SER A 33 11.34 7.20 -2.87
C SER A 33 12.45 7.23 -1.81
N GLY A 34 12.12 7.58 -0.56
CA GLY A 34 13.05 7.51 0.57
C GLY A 34 13.26 6.08 1.10
N LEU A 35 12.43 5.11 0.72
CA LEU A 35 12.58 3.71 1.13
C LEU A 35 13.73 3.05 0.36
N SER A 36 14.52 2.23 1.05
CA SER A 36 15.63 1.52 0.40
C SER A 36 15.09 0.55 -0.65
N ARG A 37 15.71 0.58 -1.85
CA ARG A 37 15.34 -0.27 -3.00
C ARG A 37 13.93 -0.04 -3.55
N MET A 38 13.34 1.10 -3.25
CA MET A 38 12.10 1.57 -3.88
C MET A 38 12.47 2.46 -5.06
N ASP A 39 11.91 2.15 -6.23
CA ASP A 39 11.86 3.04 -7.38
C ASP A 39 10.44 3.58 -7.50
N VAL A 40 10.31 4.90 -7.67
CA VAL A 40 9.04 5.59 -7.94
C VAL A 40 9.25 6.48 -9.16
N GLU A 41 8.45 6.26 -10.18
CA GLU A 41 8.47 7.05 -11.41
C GLU A 41 7.62 8.33 -11.25
N PRO A 42 7.90 9.39 -12.04
CA PRO A 42 7.15 10.65 -11.97
C PRO A 42 5.65 10.53 -12.23
N ASP A 43 5.22 9.47 -12.93
CA ASP A 43 3.82 9.17 -13.23
C ASP A 43 3.10 8.40 -12.10
N GLY A 44 3.83 8.07 -11.02
CA GLY A 44 3.31 7.38 -9.85
C GLY A 44 3.48 5.87 -9.89
N ALA A 45 4.01 5.28 -10.97
CA ALA A 45 4.38 3.87 -10.98
C ALA A 45 5.49 3.62 -9.94
N LEU A 46 5.38 2.50 -9.20
CA LEU A 46 6.37 2.13 -8.21
C LEU A 46 6.74 0.66 -8.28
N LEU A 47 7.99 0.37 -7.93
CA LEU A 47 8.54 -0.97 -7.78
C LEU A 47 9.38 -1.01 -6.49
N TRP A 48 9.04 -1.94 -5.60
CA TRP A 48 9.79 -2.17 -4.38
C TRP A 48 10.17 -3.64 -4.25
N ALA A 49 11.46 -3.93 -4.09
CA ALA A 49 11.93 -5.30 -4.00
C ALA A 49 12.96 -5.49 -2.90
N GLY A 50 13.02 -6.71 -2.37
CA GLY A 50 14.00 -7.06 -1.35
C GLY A 50 14.10 -8.56 -1.12
N THR A 51 14.76 -8.89 -0.02
CA THR A 51 14.93 -10.26 0.47
C THR A 51 14.38 -10.36 1.87
N ASP A 52 13.69 -11.46 2.18
CA ASP A 52 13.22 -11.75 3.54
C ASP A 52 14.35 -12.30 4.42
N ALA A 53 14.03 -12.58 5.69
CA ALA A 53 15.01 -13.10 6.65
C ALA A 53 15.58 -14.50 6.29
N SER A 54 14.90 -15.25 5.42
CA SER A 54 15.37 -16.53 4.89
C SER A 54 16.15 -16.40 3.58
N GLY A 55 16.33 -15.17 3.07
CA GLY A 55 16.95 -14.89 1.78
C GLY A 55 15.99 -15.04 0.59
N GLY A 56 14.70 -15.27 0.84
CA GLY A 56 13.69 -15.38 -0.21
C GLY A 56 13.36 -14.02 -0.83
N PRO A 57 13.25 -13.90 -2.16
CA PRO A 57 12.92 -12.63 -2.79
C PRO A 57 11.46 -12.25 -2.52
N TRP A 58 11.20 -10.94 -2.48
CA TRP A 58 9.86 -10.38 -2.46
C TRP A 58 9.81 -9.11 -3.31
N GLN A 59 8.61 -8.77 -3.78
CA GLN A 59 8.39 -7.62 -4.66
C GLN A 59 6.97 -7.08 -4.50
N VAL A 60 6.84 -5.76 -4.49
CA VAL A 60 5.59 -5.01 -4.55
C VAL A 60 5.67 -4.07 -5.74
N GLU A 61 4.70 -4.13 -6.62
CA GLU A 61 4.48 -3.18 -7.71
C GLU A 61 3.21 -2.37 -7.42
N GLY A 62 3.09 -1.18 -7.98
CA GLY A 62 1.90 -0.38 -7.76
C GLY A 62 1.88 0.93 -8.51
N THR A 63 0.84 1.71 -8.21
CA THR A 63 0.63 3.04 -8.79
C THR A 63 0.00 3.96 -7.76
N LEU A 64 0.63 5.12 -7.55
CA LEU A 64 0.05 6.26 -6.84
C LEU A 64 -0.94 6.95 -7.78
N MET A 65 -2.16 7.19 -7.32
CA MET A 65 -3.19 7.87 -8.11
C MET A 65 -3.41 9.28 -7.57
N ASP A 66 -3.17 10.27 -8.43
CA ASP A 66 -3.32 11.68 -8.09
C ASP A 66 -4.81 12.08 -8.01
N GLY A 67 -5.17 12.80 -6.96
CA GLY A 67 -6.49 13.42 -6.75
C GLY A 67 -6.44 14.95 -6.83
N GLY A 68 -5.35 15.53 -7.31
CA GLY A 68 -5.09 16.97 -7.39
C GLY A 68 -4.45 17.49 -6.11
N ALA A 69 -5.27 17.98 -5.17
CA ALA A 69 -4.73 18.55 -3.93
C ALA A 69 -4.24 17.47 -2.94
N THR A 70 -4.82 16.27 -3.03
CA THR A 70 -4.51 15.12 -2.18
C THR A 70 -4.33 13.88 -3.05
N LEU A 71 -3.62 12.88 -2.55
CA LEU A 71 -3.62 11.55 -3.12
C LEU A 71 -5.06 11.02 -3.19
N ALA A 72 -5.43 10.34 -4.27
CA ALA A 72 -6.73 9.69 -4.39
C ALA A 72 -6.69 8.29 -3.74
N TYR A 73 -5.76 7.45 -4.20
CA TYR A 73 -5.55 6.10 -3.70
C TYR A 73 -4.19 5.55 -4.15
N VAL A 74 -3.82 4.39 -3.62
CA VAL A 74 -2.66 3.63 -4.10
C VAL A 74 -3.09 2.22 -4.45
N GLU A 75 -2.84 1.80 -5.68
CA GLU A 75 -2.98 0.41 -6.06
C GLU A 75 -1.66 -0.33 -5.80
N LEU A 76 -1.71 -1.46 -5.11
CA LEU A 76 -0.53 -2.26 -4.77
C LEU A 76 -0.78 -3.73 -5.07
N LYS A 77 0.22 -4.41 -5.63
CA LYS A 77 0.19 -5.83 -5.92
C LYS A 77 1.54 -6.47 -5.63
N GLY A 78 1.52 -7.70 -5.14
CA GLY A 78 2.71 -8.51 -4.99
C GLY A 78 2.77 -9.20 -3.64
N SER A 79 3.98 -9.31 -3.10
CA SER A 79 4.25 -9.98 -1.83
C SER A 79 5.38 -9.32 -1.09
N CYS A 80 5.28 -9.27 0.24
CA CYS A 80 6.34 -8.78 1.10
C CYS A 80 6.20 -9.31 2.53
N PRO A 81 7.27 -9.29 3.34
CA PRO A 81 7.18 -9.56 4.77
C PRO A 81 6.26 -8.54 5.48
N PRO A 82 5.58 -8.90 6.58
CA PRO A 82 4.74 -7.96 7.33
C PRO A 82 5.48 -6.67 7.76
N ALA A 83 6.76 -6.78 8.11
CA ALA A 83 7.57 -5.62 8.49
C ALA A 83 7.80 -4.63 7.33
N ALA A 84 8.00 -5.14 6.11
CA ALA A 84 8.11 -4.31 4.91
C ALA A 84 6.76 -3.65 4.59
N TRP A 85 5.66 -4.39 4.72
CA TRP A 85 4.32 -3.81 4.59
C TRP A 85 4.10 -2.62 5.54
N ASP A 86 4.47 -2.74 6.81
CA ASP A 86 4.36 -1.65 7.78
C ASP A 86 5.24 -0.45 7.41
N GLU A 87 6.42 -0.66 6.85
CA GLU A 87 7.29 0.40 6.35
C GLU A 87 6.67 1.15 5.17
N LEU A 88 6.09 0.44 4.21
CA LEU A 88 5.34 1.05 3.10
C LEU A 88 4.16 1.87 3.63
N LEU A 89 3.35 1.32 4.55
CA LEU A 89 2.21 2.04 5.11
C LEU A 89 2.64 3.29 5.89
N ARG A 90 3.76 3.25 6.61
CA ARG A 90 4.32 4.42 7.30
C ARG A 90 4.71 5.53 6.34
N ALA A 91 5.31 5.20 5.20
CA ALA A 91 5.60 6.19 4.16
C ALA A 91 4.31 6.87 3.65
N LEU A 92 3.21 6.12 3.61
CA LEU A 92 1.86 6.58 3.25
C LEU A 92 1.10 7.28 4.40
N GLY A 93 1.71 7.50 5.57
CA GLY A 93 1.12 8.26 6.69
C GLY A 93 0.44 7.43 7.78
N TRP A 94 0.41 6.11 7.66
CA TRP A 94 -0.02 5.24 8.77
C TRP A 94 0.98 5.32 9.94
N PRO A 95 0.56 5.26 11.22
CA PRO A 95 -0.81 5.01 11.69
C PRO A 95 -1.67 6.25 11.89
N SER A 96 -1.13 7.47 11.70
CA SER A 96 -1.89 8.71 11.86
C SER A 96 -3.05 8.78 10.87
N GLN A 97 -2.77 8.52 9.59
CA GLN A 97 -3.77 8.29 8.57
C GLN A 97 -4.35 6.88 8.71
N ARG A 98 -5.66 6.79 8.96
CA ARG A 98 -6.37 5.50 8.89
C ARG A 98 -6.50 5.07 7.45
N LEU A 99 -6.35 3.78 7.20
CA LEU A 99 -6.38 3.17 5.87
C LEU A 99 -7.44 2.06 5.79
N VAL A 100 -8.01 1.89 4.60
CA VAL A 100 -8.91 0.80 4.22
C VAL A 100 -8.43 0.18 2.91
N TYR A 101 -8.71 -1.10 2.72
CA TYR A 101 -8.16 -1.91 1.63
C TYR A 101 -9.29 -2.51 0.78
N GLN A 102 -9.37 -2.17 -0.50
CA GLN A 102 -10.28 -2.83 -1.43
C GLN A 102 -9.61 -4.04 -2.06
N LEU A 103 -10.32 -5.16 -2.16
CA LEU A 103 -9.99 -6.26 -3.07
C LEU A 103 -10.63 -5.94 -4.44
N PRO A 104 -9.88 -5.45 -5.44
CA PRO A 104 -10.46 -4.89 -6.66
C PRO A 104 -11.31 -5.92 -7.42
N GLN A 105 -10.85 -7.17 -7.50
CA GLN A 105 -11.60 -8.25 -8.16
C GLN A 105 -12.90 -8.66 -7.45
N GLN A 106 -13.03 -8.39 -6.15
CA GLN A 106 -14.19 -8.78 -5.33
C GLN A 106 -15.11 -7.61 -5.01
N GLY A 107 -14.70 -6.37 -5.29
CA GLY A 107 -15.40 -5.16 -4.87
C GLY A 107 -15.57 -5.03 -3.35
N ARG A 108 -14.75 -5.75 -2.56
CA ARG A 108 -14.91 -5.83 -1.10
C ARG A 108 -13.88 -4.98 -0.38
N TRP A 109 -14.34 -4.20 0.59
CA TRP A 109 -13.49 -3.43 1.50
C TRP A 109 -13.12 -4.24 2.74
N LEU A 110 -11.88 -4.08 3.18
CA LEU A 110 -11.29 -4.70 4.35
C LEU A 110 -10.72 -3.61 5.26
N THR A 111 -10.97 -3.75 6.56
CA THR A 111 -10.19 -3.07 7.59
C THR A 111 -8.75 -3.59 7.61
N GLU A 112 -7.84 -2.90 8.29
CA GLU A 112 -6.45 -3.33 8.43
C GLU A 112 -6.30 -4.76 8.96
N SER A 113 -7.02 -5.10 10.04
CA SER A 113 -6.97 -6.46 10.62
C SER A 113 -7.46 -7.54 9.65
N GLN A 114 -8.52 -7.23 8.89
CA GLN A 114 -9.07 -8.12 7.86
C GLN A 114 -8.12 -8.28 6.68
N PHE A 115 -7.48 -7.20 6.23
CA PHE A 115 -6.46 -7.25 5.19
C PHE A 115 -5.28 -8.12 5.61
N ARG A 116 -4.73 -7.91 6.81
CA ARG A 116 -3.57 -8.69 7.30
C ARG A 116 -3.90 -10.18 7.38
N ALA A 117 -5.09 -10.54 7.87
CA ALA A 117 -5.57 -11.92 7.90
C ALA A 117 -5.77 -12.51 6.49
N HIS A 118 -6.28 -11.72 5.55
CA HIS A 118 -6.44 -12.12 4.16
C HIS A 118 -5.10 -12.35 3.47
N ALA A 119 -4.19 -11.37 3.54
CA ALA A 119 -2.90 -11.38 2.88
C ALA A 119 -1.96 -12.47 3.42
N ALA A 120 -2.09 -12.85 4.70
CA ALA A 120 -1.37 -13.98 5.28
C ALA A 120 -1.80 -15.35 4.74
N ARG A 121 -3.02 -15.45 4.21
CA ARG A 121 -3.62 -16.71 3.72
C ARG A 121 -3.66 -16.81 2.19
N ALA A 122 -3.42 -15.71 1.49
CA ALA A 122 -3.49 -15.67 0.04
C ALA A 122 -2.45 -16.62 -0.60
N PRO A 123 -2.85 -17.44 -1.59
CA PRO A 123 -1.93 -18.32 -2.31
C PRO A 123 -0.93 -17.52 -3.15
N ALA A 124 0.13 -18.19 -3.63
CA ALA A 124 0.99 -17.61 -4.65
C ALA A 124 0.14 -17.28 -5.89
N ALA A 125 0.24 -16.03 -6.36
CA ALA A 125 -0.34 -15.61 -7.63
C ALA A 125 0.47 -16.19 -8.80
#